data_AF-A0A8K0KG36-F1
#
_entry.id   AF-A0A8K0KG36-F1
#
_cell.length_a   1.000
_cell.length_b   1.000
_cell.length_c   1.000
_cell.angle_alpha   90.00
_cell.angle_beta   90.00
_cell.angle_gamma   90.00
#
_symmetry.space_group_name_H-M   'P 1'
#
loop_
_entity.id
_entity.type
_entity.pdbx_description
1 polymer ?
#
loop_
_entity_poly.entity_id
_entity_poly.type
_entity_poly.pdbx_seq_one_letter_code
_entity_poly.pdbx_strand_id
1 'polypeptide(L)'
;MSKTLMYNFHYQTMLPKYGERLSLLYIDTDSLIYEIKTEDFNKDMLENLDDFDTSNYPQDHPCYSTQNKKVISKFKDECNGKLMTNFISLRKKGIRGGISQCCKRYAEANNKYVEHYDSKSESLFLSYLGANNLYGWELSRPLPYANFRWFSPDEIREFSVNEIPEYNEKGYILEVDLEYPNSLPGEHSDLPLCPENKAPPGGKQKKLLTTLENKEKYVIHYMNLKRATSLGLLLKKVHRVIEFSQLPWLKSYIDLNTDRRKLAKNEFEKDFYKLMNNAVFGKTMENVQKRMNL
;
A
#
# COMPACT_ATOMS: atom_id res chain seq x y z
N MET A 1 4.30 -11.84 -26.18
CA MET A 1 3.27 -11.56 -27.22
C MET A 1 2.32 -10.44 -26.81
N SER A 2 1.70 -10.44 -25.62
CA SER A 2 0.78 -9.35 -25.20
C SER A 2 1.41 -7.95 -25.15
N LYS A 3 2.67 -7.84 -24.73
CA LYS A 3 3.42 -6.56 -24.67
C LYS A 3 3.54 -5.85 -26.03
N THR A 4 3.51 -6.61 -27.13
CA THR A 4 3.64 -6.05 -28.48
C THR A 4 2.51 -5.07 -28.79
N LEU A 5 1.28 -5.37 -28.35
CA LEU A 5 0.15 -4.46 -28.53
C LEU A 5 0.37 -3.12 -27.81
N MET A 6 0.84 -3.18 -26.56
CA MET A 6 1.13 -1.99 -25.75
C MET A 6 2.24 -1.13 -26.39
N TYR A 7 3.29 -1.78 -26.89
CA TYR A 7 4.38 -1.09 -27.60
C TYR A 7 3.91 -0.49 -28.91
N ASN A 8 3.12 -1.20 -29.71
CA ASN A 8 2.61 -0.67 -30.97
C ASN A 8 1.74 0.57 -30.71
N PHE A 9 0.80 0.49 -29.78
CA PHE A 9 -0.03 1.66 -29.44
C PHE A 9 0.80 2.85 -28.96
N HIS A 10 1.78 2.63 -28.09
CA HIS A 10 2.64 3.72 -27.62
C HIS A 10 3.52 4.31 -28.73
N TYR A 11 4.28 3.47 -29.43
CA TYR A 11 5.32 3.93 -30.36
C TYR A 11 4.79 4.26 -31.76
N GLN A 12 3.64 3.71 -32.17
CA GLN A 12 3.07 3.91 -33.51
C GLN A 12 1.85 4.84 -33.50
N THR A 13 1.08 4.92 -32.41
CA THR A 13 -0.08 5.81 -32.31
C THR A 13 0.22 7.05 -31.47
N MET A 14 0.54 6.88 -30.18
CA MET A 14 0.61 8.01 -29.24
C MET A 14 1.87 8.86 -29.43
N LEU A 15 3.04 8.24 -29.50
CA LEU A 15 4.32 8.96 -29.59
C LEU A 15 4.46 9.76 -30.89
N PRO A 16 4.07 9.24 -32.09
CA PRO A 16 4.12 10.05 -33.31
C PRO A 16 3.14 11.23 -33.31
N LYS A 17 1.95 11.10 -32.69
CA LYS A 17 0.96 12.18 -32.63
C LYS A 17 1.39 13.34 -31.73
N TYR A 18 1.99 13.04 -30.57
CA TYR A 18 2.26 14.05 -29.54
C TYR A 18 3.75 14.40 -29.38
N GLY A 19 4.68 13.52 -29.73
CA GLY A 19 6.12 13.76 -29.63
C GLY A 19 6.56 14.13 -28.21
N GLU A 20 7.30 15.23 -28.08
CA GLU A 20 7.77 15.77 -26.78
C GLU A 20 6.65 16.28 -25.85
N ARG A 21 5.43 16.42 -26.39
CA ARG A 21 4.24 16.78 -25.60
C ARG A 21 3.60 15.59 -24.87
N LEU A 22 4.18 14.41 -25.02
CA LEU A 22 3.76 13.17 -24.36
C LEU A 22 4.75 12.74 -23.29
N SER A 23 4.24 12.44 -22.10
CA SER A 23 5.00 11.77 -21.06
C SER A 23 4.20 10.57 -20.55
N LEU A 24 4.83 9.39 -20.51
CA LEU A 24 4.19 8.18 -19.99
C LEU A 24 4.39 8.12 -18.46
N LEU A 25 3.30 8.31 -17.72
CA LEU A 25 3.32 8.41 -16.25
C LEU A 25 3.30 7.04 -15.57
N TYR A 26 2.55 6.08 -16.12
CA TYR A 26 2.37 4.77 -15.51
C TYR A 26 1.95 3.70 -16.52
N ILE A 27 2.36 2.46 -16.24
CA ILE A 27 1.95 1.27 -16.99
C ILE A 27 1.54 0.21 -15.96
N ASP A 28 0.38 -0.42 -16.18
CA ASP A 28 0.01 -1.65 -15.50
C ASP A 28 -0.55 -2.65 -16.50
N THR A 29 0.25 -3.64 -16.84
CA THR A 29 -0.08 -4.83 -17.66
C THR A 29 -0.72 -4.53 -19.04
N ASP A 30 -1.96 -4.07 -19.06
CA ASP A 30 -2.80 -3.74 -20.22
C ASP A 30 -3.26 -2.26 -20.26
N SER A 31 -2.82 -1.44 -19.30
CA SER A 31 -3.25 -0.05 -19.13
C SER A 31 -2.06 0.93 -19.13
N LEU A 32 -2.29 2.14 -19.67
CA LEU A 32 -1.31 3.22 -19.80
C LEU A 32 -1.91 4.51 -19.24
N ILE A 33 -1.12 5.29 -18.49
CA ILE A 33 -1.49 6.64 -18.05
C ILE A 33 -0.49 7.62 -18.66
N TYR A 34 -1.00 8.58 -19.42
CA TYR A 34 -0.21 9.62 -20.07
C TYR A 34 -0.46 10.99 -19.46
N GLU A 35 0.59 11.82 -19.46
CA GLU A 35 0.49 13.27 -19.45
C GLU A 35 0.61 13.74 -20.89
N ILE A 36 -0.42 14.43 -21.39
CA ILE A 36 -0.52 14.87 -22.79
C ILE A 36 -0.74 16.37 -22.81
N LYS A 37 0.14 17.12 -23.50
CA LYS A 37 -0.06 18.55 -23.75
C LYS A 37 -0.73 18.75 -25.11
N THR A 38 -2.04 18.99 -25.11
CA THR A 38 -2.86 19.25 -26.30
C THR A 38 -3.95 20.28 -25.97
N GLU A 39 -4.59 20.87 -26.98
CA GLU A 39 -5.70 21.80 -26.79
C GLU A 39 -6.98 21.08 -26.34
N ASP A 40 -7.30 19.95 -26.99
CA ASP A 40 -8.48 19.15 -26.67
C ASP A 40 -8.25 17.66 -26.98
N PHE A 41 -8.04 16.88 -25.92
CA PHE A 41 -7.84 15.44 -26.04
C PHE A 41 -9.10 14.68 -26.51
N ASN A 42 -10.30 15.18 -26.21
CA ASN A 42 -11.54 14.55 -26.66
C ASN A 42 -11.70 14.65 -28.17
N LYS A 43 -11.34 15.80 -28.73
CA LYS A 43 -11.26 15.99 -30.19
C LYS A 43 -10.18 15.09 -30.80
N ASP A 44 -9.01 15.02 -30.17
CA ASP A 44 -7.92 14.16 -30.62
C ASP A 44 -8.30 12.67 -30.67
N MET A 45 -9.13 12.20 -29.75
CA MET A 45 -9.66 10.83 -29.74
C MET A 45 -10.72 10.63 -30.82
N LEU A 46 -11.62 11.60 -31.05
CA LEU A 46 -12.62 11.54 -32.11
C LEU A 46 -11.98 11.41 -33.49
N GLU A 47 -10.87 12.12 -33.73
CA GLU A 47 -10.12 12.04 -34.98
C GLU A 47 -9.40 10.70 -35.18
N ASN A 48 -9.17 9.92 -34.12
CA ASN A 48 -8.56 8.60 -34.18
C ASN A 48 -9.38 7.52 -33.46
N LEU A 49 -10.70 7.53 -33.67
CA LEU A 49 -11.64 6.59 -33.05
C LEU A 49 -11.27 5.13 -33.31
N ASP A 50 -10.60 4.85 -34.43
CA ASP A 50 -10.21 3.49 -34.80
C ASP A 50 -9.37 2.80 -33.74
N ASP A 51 -8.56 3.51 -32.95
CA ASP A 51 -7.73 2.91 -31.90
C ASP A 51 -8.42 2.84 -30.53
N PHE A 52 -9.51 3.59 -30.33
CA PHE A 52 -10.16 3.76 -29.02
C PHE A 52 -11.52 3.05 -28.92
N ASP A 53 -11.82 2.53 -27.73
CA ASP A 53 -13.17 2.08 -27.34
C ASP A 53 -13.77 3.07 -26.32
N THR A 54 -14.65 3.96 -26.79
CA THR A 54 -15.38 4.95 -25.97
C THR A 54 -16.83 4.53 -25.70
N SER A 55 -17.17 3.25 -25.92
CA SER A 55 -18.54 2.74 -25.80
C SER A 55 -19.08 2.72 -24.37
N ASN A 56 -18.21 2.93 -23.38
CA ASN A 56 -18.55 3.03 -21.97
C ASN A 56 -19.05 4.43 -21.58
N TYR A 57 -18.74 5.46 -22.38
CA TYR A 57 -19.08 6.86 -22.06
C TYR A 57 -20.59 7.08 -21.89
N PRO A 58 -21.02 8.10 -21.13
CA PRO A 58 -22.41 8.55 -21.12
C PRO A 58 -22.91 8.82 -22.55
N GLN A 59 -24.17 8.47 -22.85
CA GLN A 59 -24.72 8.59 -24.21
C GLN A 59 -24.78 10.04 -24.73
N ASP A 60 -24.82 11.00 -23.83
CA ASP A 60 -24.79 12.44 -24.08
C ASP A 60 -23.37 12.99 -24.27
N HIS A 61 -22.32 12.17 -24.07
CA HIS A 61 -20.94 12.62 -24.21
C HIS A 61 -20.54 12.74 -25.70
N PRO A 62 -19.86 13.83 -26.13
CA PRO A 62 -19.48 14.04 -27.53
C PRO A 62 -18.67 12.91 -28.18
N CYS A 63 -17.82 12.24 -27.38
CA CYS A 63 -16.98 11.12 -27.84
C CYS A 63 -17.65 9.75 -27.76
N TYR A 64 -18.93 9.64 -27.37
CA TYR A 64 -19.61 8.36 -27.27
C TYR A 64 -19.74 7.68 -28.64
N SER A 65 -19.19 6.47 -28.76
CA SER A 65 -19.32 5.66 -29.97
C SER A 65 -19.38 4.17 -29.64
N THR A 66 -20.26 3.43 -30.30
CA THR A 66 -20.37 1.97 -30.17
C THR A 66 -19.52 1.20 -31.18
N GLN A 67 -18.80 1.89 -32.07
CA GLN A 67 -18.04 1.29 -33.18
C GLN A 67 -17.07 0.20 -32.71
N ASN A 68 -16.33 0.45 -31.62
CA ASN A 68 -15.27 -0.42 -31.12
C ASN A 68 -15.64 -1.17 -29.83
N LYS A 69 -16.93 -1.28 -29.49
CA LYS A 69 -17.38 -1.89 -28.23
C LYS A 69 -16.82 -3.30 -28.03
N LYS A 70 -15.89 -3.45 -27.08
CA LYS A 70 -15.20 -4.71 -26.74
C LYS A 70 -14.43 -5.36 -27.91
N VAL A 71 -14.04 -4.58 -28.92
CA VAL A 71 -13.24 -5.07 -30.04
C VAL A 71 -11.82 -5.36 -29.55
N ILE A 72 -11.29 -6.54 -29.90
CA ILE A 72 -9.92 -6.95 -29.53
C ILE A 72 -8.92 -5.91 -30.04
N SER A 73 -7.87 -5.65 -29.26
CA SER A 73 -6.76 -4.72 -29.54
C SER A 73 -7.06 -3.22 -29.41
N LYS A 74 -8.31 -2.84 -29.12
CA LYS A 74 -8.68 -1.42 -28.93
C LYS A 74 -8.48 -0.98 -27.48
N PHE A 75 -8.15 0.29 -27.30
CA PHE A 75 -7.84 0.87 -26.00
C PHE A 75 -9.05 1.61 -25.46
N LYS A 76 -9.61 1.12 -24.35
CA LYS A 76 -10.72 1.79 -23.66
C LYS A 76 -10.22 2.85 -22.70
N ASP A 77 -10.97 3.94 -22.57
CA ASP A 77 -10.75 4.88 -21.47
C ASP A 77 -11.39 4.34 -20.18
N GLU A 78 -10.55 3.94 -19.22
CA GLU A 78 -10.96 3.39 -17.93
C GLU A 78 -11.63 4.41 -17.00
N CYS A 79 -11.51 5.72 -17.28
CA CYS A 79 -12.16 6.78 -16.50
C CYS A 79 -13.62 7.02 -16.92
N ASN A 80 -14.08 6.36 -17.97
CA ASN A 80 -15.45 6.47 -18.46
C ASN A 80 -15.86 7.90 -18.83
N GLY A 81 -14.95 8.66 -19.46
CA GLY A 81 -15.16 10.06 -19.84
C GLY A 81 -15.03 11.05 -18.68
N LYS A 82 -14.73 10.58 -17.46
CA LYS A 82 -14.42 11.48 -16.34
C LYS A 82 -13.01 12.02 -16.49
N LEU A 83 -12.86 13.33 -16.35
CA LEU A 83 -11.56 13.99 -16.40
C LEU A 83 -10.69 13.59 -15.21
N MET A 84 -9.51 13.02 -15.51
CA MET A 84 -8.47 12.82 -14.53
C MET A 84 -7.79 14.17 -14.26
N THR A 85 -7.95 14.71 -13.05
CA THR A 85 -7.39 16.01 -12.68
C THR A 85 -5.98 15.92 -12.10
N ASN A 86 -5.66 14.81 -11.43
CA ASN A 86 -4.38 14.61 -10.77
C ASN A 86 -3.97 13.13 -10.83
N PHE A 87 -2.67 12.87 -10.95
CA PHE A 87 -2.09 11.53 -10.85
C PHE A 87 -0.97 11.52 -9.79
N ILE A 88 -1.06 10.59 -8.83
CA ILE A 88 -0.04 10.40 -7.79
C ILE A 88 0.36 8.93 -7.75
N SER A 89 1.60 8.64 -8.14
CA SER A 89 2.19 7.30 -8.01
C SER A 89 2.80 7.13 -6.63
N LEU A 90 2.09 6.41 -5.75
CA LEU A 90 2.64 6.00 -4.46
C LEU A 90 3.69 4.90 -4.68
N ARG A 91 4.95 5.18 -4.32
CA ARG A 91 6.05 4.24 -4.54
C ARG A 91 5.83 2.94 -3.78
N LYS A 92 6.01 1.82 -4.48
CA LYS A 92 6.04 0.44 -3.94
C LYS A 92 6.95 0.26 -2.72
N LYS A 93 7.93 1.15 -2.51
CA LYS A 93 8.83 1.14 -1.35
C LYS A 93 8.11 1.18 0.00
N GLY A 94 6.90 1.74 0.07
CA GLY A 94 6.12 1.81 1.31
C GLY A 94 5.40 0.50 1.69
N ILE A 95 5.21 -0.42 0.74
CA ILE A 95 4.46 -1.66 0.97
C ILE A 95 5.38 -2.70 1.61
N ARG A 96 4.96 -3.24 2.76
CA ARG A 96 5.69 -4.25 3.54
C ARG A 96 4.72 -5.34 3.98
N GLY A 97 5.21 -6.58 4.03
CA GLY A 97 4.44 -7.73 4.53
C GLY A 97 4.48 -7.84 6.05
N GLY A 98 3.97 -8.95 6.58
CA GLY A 98 4.07 -9.28 7.98
C GLY A 98 5.52 -9.54 8.41
N ILE A 99 5.84 -9.18 9.66
CA ILE A 99 7.12 -9.51 10.29
C ILE A 99 7.06 -10.96 10.78
N SER A 100 8.07 -11.75 10.44
CA SER A 100 8.24 -13.12 10.93
C SER A 100 9.70 -13.32 11.30
N GLN A 101 9.98 -13.53 12.59
CA GLN A 101 11.33 -13.62 13.14
C GLN A 101 11.39 -14.67 14.25
N CYS A 102 12.53 -15.37 14.34
CA CYS A 102 12.87 -16.23 15.47
C CYS A 102 14.02 -15.58 16.23
N CYS A 103 13.75 -15.07 17.43
CA CYS A 103 14.72 -14.33 18.24
C CYS A 103 15.54 -15.27 19.14
N LYS A 104 14.88 -16.27 19.74
CA LYS A 104 15.50 -17.33 20.56
C LYS A 104 15.18 -18.70 19.97
N ARG A 105 16.21 -19.53 19.75
CA ARG A 105 16.08 -20.84 19.09
C ARG A 105 15.55 -21.96 19.98
N TYR A 106 15.75 -21.85 21.29
CA TYR A 106 15.34 -22.87 22.25
C TYR A 106 14.88 -22.20 23.55
N ALA A 107 13.75 -22.67 24.10
CA ALA A 107 13.30 -22.37 25.43
C ALA A 107 12.49 -23.56 25.94
N GLU A 108 12.62 -23.86 27.23
CA GLU A 108 11.95 -24.97 27.88
C GLU A 108 11.20 -24.45 29.10
N ALA A 109 9.94 -24.82 29.21
CA ALA A 109 9.09 -24.38 30.30
C ALA A 109 9.48 -25.08 31.60
N ASN A 110 9.54 -24.33 32.71
CA ASN A 110 9.69 -24.89 34.05
C ASN A 110 8.58 -24.35 34.94
N ASN A 111 7.45 -25.03 35.03
CA ASN A 111 6.35 -24.60 35.88
C ASN A 111 5.54 -25.79 36.40
N LYS A 112 4.75 -25.57 37.44
CA LYS A 112 3.96 -26.61 38.13
C LYS A 112 2.98 -27.42 37.26
N TYR A 113 2.81 -27.07 35.99
CA TYR A 113 1.92 -27.76 35.05
C TYR A 113 2.66 -28.71 34.10
N VAL A 114 3.99 -28.80 34.13
CA VAL A 114 4.80 -29.69 33.27
C VAL A 114 5.33 -30.91 34.03
N GLU A 115 5.53 -32.04 33.35
CA GLU A 115 5.93 -33.32 33.96
C GLU A 115 7.30 -33.27 34.66
N HIS A 116 8.27 -32.54 34.10
CA HIS A 116 9.63 -32.40 34.64
C HIS A 116 9.84 -31.10 35.41
N TYR A 117 8.86 -30.70 36.22
CA TYR A 117 8.94 -29.47 37.03
C TYR A 117 10.05 -29.56 38.10
N ASP A 118 10.99 -28.62 38.07
CA ASP A 118 11.98 -28.44 39.13
C ASP A 118 11.59 -27.27 40.05
N SER A 119 11.15 -27.60 41.26
CA SER A 119 10.78 -26.65 42.31
C SER A 119 11.94 -25.79 42.82
N LYS A 120 13.20 -26.18 42.55
CA LYS A 120 14.39 -25.41 42.95
C LYS A 120 14.77 -24.34 41.92
N SER A 121 14.29 -24.47 40.69
CA SER A 121 14.55 -23.55 39.60
C SER A 121 13.44 -22.50 39.46
N GLU A 122 13.75 -21.38 38.82
CA GLU A 122 12.78 -20.29 38.59
C GLU A 122 11.60 -20.76 37.73
N SER A 123 10.40 -20.25 38.06
CA SER A 123 9.19 -20.57 37.29
C SER A 123 9.21 -19.88 35.92
N LEU A 124 9.21 -20.69 34.86
CA LEU A 124 9.21 -20.25 33.48
C LEU A 124 7.98 -20.78 32.73
N PHE A 125 7.24 -19.85 32.13
CA PHE A 125 6.10 -20.13 31.28
C PHE A 125 6.43 -19.77 29.82
N LEU A 126 6.00 -20.63 28.89
CA LEU A 126 6.00 -20.33 27.47
C LEU A 126 4.56 -20.06 27.05
N SER A 127 4.33 -18.97 26.31
CA SER A 127 3.00 -18.56 25.86
C SER A 127 3.03 -18.22 24.38
N TYR A 128 2.05 -18.72 23.63
CA TYR A 128 1.86 -18.43 22.22
C TYR A 128 0.60 -17.58 22.05
N LEU A 129 0.79 -16.26 21.94
CA LEU A 129 -0.29 -15.28 21.87
C LEU A 129 -0.45 -14.76 20.44
N GLY A 130 -1.69 -14.65 19.99
CA GLY A 130 -2.05 -14.10 18.68
C GLY A 130 -3.06 -12.97 18.81
N ALA A 131 -2.92 -11.94 17.98
CA ALA A 131 -3.90 -10.88 17.88
C ALA A 131 -5.17 -11.37 17.14
N ASN A 132 -6.33 -11.13 17.73
CA ASN A 132 -7.60 -11.41 17.06
C ASN A 132 -7.84 -10.38 15.95
N ASN A 133 -8.01 -10.86 14.71
CA ASN A 133 -8.37 -10.05 13.55
C ASN A 133 -7.44 -8.83 13.32
N LEU A 134 -6.11 -9.05 13.35
CA LEU A 134 -5.11 -7.99 13.19
C LEU A 134 -5.36 -7.08 11.97
N TYR A 135 -5.61 -7.66 10.80
CA TYR A 135 -5.88 -6.87 9.59
C TYR A 135 -7.23 -6.15 9.64
N GLY A 136 -8.26 -6.77 10.25
CA GLY A 136 -9.54 -6.09 10.47
C GLY A 136 -9.40 -4.90 11.41
N TRP A 137 -8.57 -4.99 12.45
CA TRP A 137 -8.27 -3.87 13.32
C TRP A 137 -7.65 -2.70 12.54
N GLU A 138 -6.67 -2.98 11.67
CA GLU A 138 -6.05 -1.96 10.82
C GLU A 138 -7.04 -1.37 9.79
N LEU A 139 -7.84 -2.22 9.13
CA LEU A 139 -8.85 -1.79 8.17
C LEU A 139 -10.00 -1.00 8.81
N SER A 140 -10.17 -1.10 10.13
CA SER A 140 -11.18 -0.33 10.87
C SER A 140 -10.69 1.08 11.24
N ARG A 141 -9.40 1.38 11.04
CA ARG A 141 -8.84 2.71 11.27
C ARG A 141 -9.16 3.65 10.10
N PRO A 142 -8.96 4.96 10.25
CA PRO A 142 -9.02 5.89 9.12
C PRO A 142 -8.06 5.49 8.01
N LEU A 143 -8.61 5.25 6.81
CA LEU A 143 -7.87 4.90 5.62
C LEU A 143 -7.97 6.04 4.58
N PRO A 144 -6.92 6.25 3.76
CA PRO A 144 -6.95 7.23 2.67
C PRO A 144 -8.15 7.01 1.73
N TYR A 145 -8.80 8.08 1.29
CA TYR A 145 -9.89 7.98 0.30
C TYR A 145 -9.90 9.09 -0.76
N ALA A 146 -9.36 10.29 -0.51
CA ALA A 146 -9.42 11.40 -1.46
C ALA A 146 -8.35 12.49 -1.21
N ASN A 147 -8.35 13.51 -2.08
CA ASN A 147 -7.61 14.77 -1.93
C ASN A 147 -6.10 14.61 -1.67
N PHE A 148 -5.47 13.70 -2.41
CA PHE A 148 -4.03 13.49 -2.32
C PHE A 148 -3.27 14.71 -2.84
N ARG A 149 -2.33 15.23 -2.04
CA ARG A 149 -1.53 16.41 -2.38
C ARG A 149 -0.11 16.29 -1.83
N TRP A 150 0.86 16.76 -2.60
CA TRP A 150 2.23 16.93 -2.12
C TRP A 150 2.38 18.26 -1.38
N PHE A 151 3.11 18.23 -0.27
CA PHE A 151 3.51 19.45 0.43
C PHE A 151 4.57 20.23 -0.36
N SER A 152 4.52 21.55 -0.25
CA SER A 152 5.57 22.45 -0.70
C SER A 152 6.82 22.33 0.20
N PRO A 153 7.98 22.82 -0.25
CA PRO A 153 9.18 22.85 0.60
C PRO A 153 8.98 23.63 1.92
N ASP A 154 8.17 24.69 1.90
CA ASP A 154 7.90 25.49 3.10
C ASP A 154 6.99 24.74 4.08
N GLU A 155 5.94 24.08 3.57
CA GLU A 155 5.06 23.23 4.39
C GLU A 155 5.82 22.07 5.03
N ILE A 156 6.82 21.49 4.34
CA ILE A 156 7.66 20.42 4.89
C ILE A 156 8.52 20.94 6.06
N ARG A 157 9.02 22.19 5.99
CA ARG A 157 9.86 22.77 7.06
C ARG A 157 9.08 23.01 8.35
N GLU A 158 7.80 23.35 8.22
CA GLU A 158 6.91 23.60 9.35
C GLU A 158 6.20 22.33 9.86
N PHE A 159 6.29 21.22 9.11
CA PHE A 159 5.56 20.01 9.44
C PHE A 159 6.12 19.27 10.66
N SER A 160 5.27 19.05 11.66
CA SER A 160 5.57 18.30 12.87
C SER A 160 4.61 17.11 13.03
N VAL A 161 5.14 15.89 12.86
CA VAL A 161 4.33 14.66 12.98
C VAL A 161 3.76 14.44 14.38
N ASN A 162 4.45 14.96 15.40
CA ASN A 162 4.08 14.75 16.80
C ASN A 162 2.85 15.58 17.20
N GLU A 163 2.65 16.72 16.55
CA GLU A 163 1.52 17.63 16.76
C GLU A 163 0.22 17.14 16.13
N ILE A 164 0.28 16.12 15.26
CA ILE A 164 -0.92 15.55 14.65
C ILE A 164 -1.77 14.86 15.73
N PRO A 165 -3.05 15.23 15.90
CA PRO A 165 -3.94 14.58 16.85
C PRO A 165 -4.15 13.09 16.54
N GLU A 166 -4.59 12.33 17.54
CA GLU A 166 -4.92 10.90 17.35
C GLU A 166 -6.07 10.70 16.35
N TYR A 167 -7.06 11.59 16.40
CA TYR A 167 -8.15 11.68 15.44
C TYR A 167 -7.93 12.88 14.52
N ASN A 168 -7.69 12.62 13.25
CA ASN A 168 -7.51 13.64 12.24
C ASN A 168 -8.21 13.21 10.95
N GLU A 169 -8.90 14.15 10.30
CA GLU A 169 -9.53 13.93 8.99
C GLU A 169 -8.50 13.82 7.87
N LYS A 170 -7.28 14.31 8.14
CA LYS A 170 -6.14 14.24 7.23
C LYS A 170 -5.14 13.18 7.70
N GLY A 171 -4.62 12.42 6.76
CA GLY A 171 -3.51 11.49 6.97
C GLY A 171 -2.30 11.86 6.13
N TYR A 172 -1.15 11.32 6.51
CA TYR A 172 0.12 11.61 5.84
C TYR A 172 0.94 10.36 5.59
N ILE A 173 1.56 10.30 4.42
CA ILE A 173 2.64 9.36 4.09
C ILE A 173 3.90 10.18 3.85
N LEU A 174 4.98 9.80 4.51
CA LEU A 174 6.23 10.55 4.52
C LEU A 174 7.38 9.72 3.96
N GLU A 175 8.31 10.38 3.27
CA GLU A 175 9.65 9.85 3.05
C GLU A 175 10.62 10.55 4.02
N VAL A 176 11.23 9.78 4.92
CA VAL A 176 12.03 10.31 6.03
C VAL A 176 13.37 9.60 6.20
N ASP A 177 14.30 10.27 6.86
CA ASP A 177 15.48 9.63 7.44
C ASP A 177 15.27 9.44 8.94
N LEU A 178 15.47 8.21 9.43
CA LEU A 178 15.36 7.83 10.83
C LEU A 178 16.69 7.31 11.33
N GLU A 179 17.14 7.82 12.46
CA GLU A 179 18.31 7.30 13.17
C GLU A 179 17.88 6.37 14.30
N TYR A 180 18.66 5.30 14.46
CA TYR A 180 18.61 4.41 15.60
C TYR A 180 19.68 4.85 16.61
N PRO A 181 19.32 5.46 17.75
CA PRO A 181 20.29 5.81 18.77
C PRO A 181 21.06 4.59 19.29
N ASN A 182 22.35 4.79 19.56
CA ASN A 182 23.23 3.78 20.17
C ASN A 182 22.76 3.32 21.57
N SER A 183 21.85 4.05 22.22
CA SER A 183 21.30 3.74 23.55
C SER A 183 20.14 2.73 23.54
N LEU A 184 19.47 2.50 22.39
CA LEU A 184 18.30 1.62 22.26
C LEU A 184 18.53 0.13 21.89
N PRO A 185 19.74 -0.39 21.56
CA PRO A 185 19.89 -1.75 21.04
C PRO A 185 19.32 -2.86 21.94
N GLY A 186 19.41 -2.72 23.27
CA GLY A 186 18.94 -3.75 24.21
C GLY A 186 17.45 -4.02 24.07
N GLU A 187 16.63 -2.99 24.23
CA GLU A 187 15.16 -3.10 24.26
C GLU A 187 14.57 -3.48 22.89
N HIS A 188 15.25 -3.11 21.81
CA HIS A 188 14.77 -3.33 20.46
C HIS A 188 15.41 -4.53 19.74
N SER A 189 16.33 -5.23 20.39
CA SER A 189 17.09 -6.34 19.79
C SER A 189 16.18 -7.44 19.21
N ASP A 190 15.09 -7.78 19.91
CA ASP A 190 14.15 -8.80 19.49
C ASP A 190 13.12 -8.32 18.46
N LEU A 191 12.77 -7.03 18.47
CA LEU A 191 11.77 -6.46 17.56
C LEU A 191 12.16 -5.05 17.05
N PRO A 192 13.17 -4.94 16.18
CA PRO A 192 13.54 -3.65 15.60
C PRO A 192 12.40 -3.01 14.80
N LEU A 193 12.18 -1.72 15.02
CA LEU A 193 11.19 -0.93 14.29
C LEU A 193 11.59 -0.67 12.82
N CYS A 194 10.59 -0.27 12.03
CA CYS A 194 10.75 0.19 10.66
C CYS A 194 11.48 -0.82 9.74
N PRO A 195 10.94 -2.04 9.53
CA PRO A 195 11.59 -3.06 8.72
C PRO A 195 11.73 -2.65 7.25
N GLU A 196 12.69 -3.25 6.55
CA GLU A 196 13.04 -2.93 5.16
C GLU A 196 13.13 -4.15 4.28
N ASN A 197 12.68 -4.03 3.03
CA ASN A 197 12.86 -5.07 2.02
C ASN A 197 14.27 -5.00 1.42
N LYS A 198 15.21 -5.74 1.98
CA LYS A 198 16.61 -5.79 1.51
C LYS A 198 17.13 -7.22 1.45
N ALA A 199 18.19 -7.44 0.69
CA ALA A 199 18.88 -8.73 0.71
C ALA A 199 19.66 -8.82 2.03
N PRO A 200 19.61 -9.95 2.75
CA PRO A 200 20.43 -10.14 3.93
C PRO A 200 21.92 -10.19 3.53
N PRO A 201 22.86 -9.92 4.46
CA PRO A 201 24.29 -10.05 4.18
C PRO A 201 24.61 -11.43 3.58
N GLY A 202 25.27 -11.45 2.42
CA GLY A 202 25.60 -12.68 1.69
C GLY A 202 24.42 -13.36 0.96
N GLY A 203 23.19 -12.84 1.10
CA GLY A 203 22.01 -13.36 0.41
C GLY A 203 21.72 -12.63 -0.91
N LYS A 204 21.10 -13.33 -1.85
CA LYS A 204 20.64 -12.75 -3.13
C LYS A 204 19.15 -12.37 -3.11
N GLN A 205 18.35 -13.02 -2.26
CA GLN A 205 16.91 -12.80 -2.21
C GLN A 205 16.55 -11.68 -1.24
N LYS A 206 15.72 -10.73 -1.69
CA LYS A 206 15.16 -9.70 -0.82
C LYS A 206 14.18 -10.32 0.16
N LYS A 207 14.34 -9.99 1.43
CA LYS A 207 13.43 -10.36 2.51
C LYS A 207 13.08 -9.10 3.29
N LEU A 208 11.98 -9.15 4.03
CA LEU A 208 11.66 -8.10 4.99
C LEU A 208 12.57 -8.31 6.22
N LEU A 209 13.51 -7.39 6.43
CA LEU A 209 14.48 -7.45 7.52
C LEU A 209 14.17 -6.40 8.57
N THR A 210 14.17 -6.82 9.83
CA THR A 210 14.18 -5.97 11.02
C THR A 210 15.64 -5.71 11.38
N THR A 211 16.10 -4.46 11.34
CA THR A 211 17.49 -4.09 11.66
C THR A 211 17.56 -2.87 12.56
N LEU A 212 18.58 -2.82 13.42
CA LEU A 212 18.91 -1.68 14.27
C LEU A 212 19.71 -0.59 13.52
N GLU A 213 19.69 -0.62 12.19
CA GLU A 213 20.38 0.35 11.35
C GLU A 213 19.56 1.63 11.19
N ASN A 214 20.21 2.72 10.81
CA ASN A 214 19.52 3.91 10.32
C ASN A 214 18.68 3.59 9.08
N LYS A 215 17.62 4.36 8.88
CA LYS A 215 16.71 4.23 7.74
C LYS A 215 16.83 5.49 6.90
N GLU A 216 17.17 5.34 5.62
CA GLU A 216 17.29 6.46 4.70
C GLU A 216 16.17 6.45 3.68
N LYS A 217 15.55 7.61 3.43
CA LYS A 217 14.42 7.78 2.49
C LYS A 217 13.34 6.72 2.70
N TYR A 218 13.06 6.43 3.96
CA TYR A 218 12.12 5.43 4.41
C TYR A 218 10.69 5.95 4.24
N VAL A 219 9.86 5.21 3.49
CA VAL A 219 8.45 5.56 3.30
C VAL A 219 7.62 5.00 4.46
N ILE A 220 6.90 5.86 5.18
CA ILE A 220 6.17 5.52 6.41
C ILE A 220 4.87 6.29 6.53
N HIS A 221 3.84 5.62 7.07
CA HIS A 221 2.59 6.28 7.48
C HIS A 221 2.81 7.10 8.75
N TYR A 222 2.18 8.27 8.86
CA TYR A 222 2.42 9.20 9.97
C TYR A 222 2.20 8.57 11.36
N MET A 223 1.22 7.68 11.52
CA MET A 223 0.97 6.99 12.79
C MET A 223 2.14 6.07 13.17
N ASN A 224 2.71 5.37 12.20
CA ASN A 224 3.88 4.51 12.43
C ASN A 224 5.12 5.34 12.71
N LEU A 225 5.25 6.51 12.10
CA LEU A 225 6.34 7.46 12.40
C LEU A 225 6.21 8.03 13.82
N LYS A 226 5.00 8.44 14.23
CA LYS A 226 4.71 8.88 15.60
C LYS A 226 5.00 7.76 16.61
N ARG A 227 4.65 6.50 16.28
CA ARG A 227 4.99 5.36 17.13
C ARG A 227 6.49 5.11 17.20
N ALA A 228 7.19 5.13 16.06
CA ALA A 228 8.64 4.92 15.99
C ALA A 228 9.41 5.96 16.82
N THR A 229 9.03 7.23 16.69
CA THR A 229 9.63 8.33 17.46
C THR A 229 9.29 8.26 18.95
N SER A 230 8.07 7.88 19.32
CA SER A 230 7.70 7.64 20.73
C SER A 230 8.47 6.48 21.38
N LEU A 231 8.97 5.55 20.56
CA LEU A 231 9.82 4.42 20.99
C LEU A 231 11.31 4.74 20.84
N GLY A 232 11.68 5.99 20.58
CA GLY A 232 13.06 6.47 20.64
C GLY A 232 13.81 6.60 19.31
N LEU A 233 13.21 6.23 18.16
CA LEU A 233 13.86 6.54 16.87
C LEU A 233 13.88 8.06 16.65
N LEU A 234 14.98 8.59 16.14
CA LEU A 234 15.12 10.02 15.90
C LEU A 234 14.79 10.34 14.45
N LEU A 235 13.80 11.21 14.23
CA LEU A 235 13.52 11.77 12.92
C LEU A 235 14.61 12.79 12.56
N LYS A 236 15.43 12.49 11.56
CA LYS A 236 16.53 13.36 11.12
C LYS A 236 16.12 14.30 10.00
N LYS A 237 15.31 13.82 9.07
CA LYS A 237 14.90 14.61 7.91
C LYS A 237 13.57 14.13 7.35
N VAL A 238 12.74 15.08 6.93
CA VAL A 238 11.57 14.83 6.08
C VAL A 238 11.92 15.27 4.67
N HIS A 239 11.86 14.35 3.70
CA HIS A 239 12.15 14.65 2.30
C HIS A 239 10.90 15.02 1.54
N ARG A 240 9.80 14.29 1.79
CA ARG A 240 8.52 14.47 1.10
C ARG A 240 7.36 14.08 2.00
N VAL A 241 6.24 14.76 1.81
CA VAL A 241 4.97 14.48 2.50
C VAL A 241 3.85 14.45 1.47
N ILE A 242 3.04 13.40 1.52
CA ILE A 242 1.74 13.33 0.85
C ILE A 242 0.68 13.44 1.91
N GLU A 243 -0.16 14.46 1.80
CA GLU A 243 -1.41 14.60 2.57
C GLU A 243 -2.56 13.96 1.80
N PHE A 244 -3.52 13.39 2.52
CA PHE A 244 -4.77 12.89 1.97
C PHE A 244 -5.90 12.99 2.98
N SER A 245 -7.15 13.01 2.50
CA SER A 245 -8.32 12.82 3.35
C SER A 245 -8.46 11.34 3.72
N GLN A 246 -8.77 11.06 4.98
CA GLN A 246 -8.93 9.71 5.51
C GLN A 246 -10.22 9.57 6.32
N LEU A 247 -10.86 8.40 6.25
CA LEU A 247 -12.06 8.06 7.02
C LEU A 247 -12.04 6.57 7.38
N PRO A 248 -12.67 6.14 8.48
CA PRO A 248 -12.80 4.72 8.83
C PRO A 248 -13.91 4.05 7.98
N TRP A 249 -13.86 4.21 6.65
CA TRP A 249 -14.94 3.85 5.73
C TRP A 249 -15.16 2.33 5.60
N LEU A 250 -14.17 1.49 5.97
CA LEU A 250 -14.33 0.03 6.06
C LEU A 250 -14.80 -0.46 7.43
N LYS A 251 -14.82 0.38 8.46
CA LYS A 251 -15.05 -0.05 9.84
C LYS A 251 -16.39 -0.78 10.00
N SER A 252 -17.48 -0.23 9.45
CA SER A 252 -18.81 -0.84 9.54
C SER A 252 -18.86 -2.23 8.89
N TYR A 253 -18.15 -2.41 7.77
CA TYR A 253 -18.03 -3.70 7.10
C TYR A 253 -17.23 -4.71 7.93
N ILE A 254 -16.10 -4.29 8.51
CA ILE A 254 -15.28 -5.15 9.36
C ILE A 254 -16.01 -5.53 10.66
N ASP A 255 -16.69 -4.58 11.29
CA ASP A 255 -17.49 -4.80 12.50
C ASP A 255 -18.60 -5.82 12.23
N LEU A 256 -19.35 -5.64 11.13
CA LEU A 256 -20.41 -6.57 10.72
C LEU A 256 -19.87 -7.99 10.57
N ASN A 257 -18.80 -8.19 9.80
CA ASN A 257 -18.22 -9.52 9.59
C ASN A 257 -17.66 -10.11 10.89
N THR A 258 -17.08 -9.27 11.76
CA THR A 258 -16.56 -9.71 13.06
C THR A 258 -17.70 -10.17 13.97
N ASP A 259 -18.81 -9.46 14.01
CA ASP A 259 -19.98 -9.83 14.82
C ASP A 259 -20.69 -11.06 14.27
N ARG A 260 -20.83 -11.16 12.95
CA ARG A 260 -21.35 -12.37 12.30
C ARG A 260 -20.47 -13.58 12.57
N ARG A 261 -19.14 -13.42 12.59
CA ARG A 261 -18.19 -14.48 12.96
C ARG A 261 -18.34 -14.93 14.41
N LYS A 262 -18.64 -14.02 15.35
CA LYS A 262 -18.91 -14.37 16.76
C LYS A 262 -20.19 -15.18 16.91
N LEU A 263 -21.22 -14.86 16.13
CA LEU A 263 -22.53 -15.52 16.17
C LEU A 263 -22.58 -16.84 15.38
N ALA A 264 -21.57 -17.11 14.56
CA ALA A 264 -21.49 -18.29 13.72
C ALA A 264 -21.50 -19.59 14.54
N LYS A 265 -22.35 -20.54 14.14
CA LYS A 265 -22.56 -21.80 14.88
C LYS A 265 -21.72 -22.96 14.34
N ASN A 266 -21.15 -22.80 13.15
CA ASN A 266 -20.35 -23.82 12.48
C ASN A 266 -19.03 -23.22 11.95
N GLU A 267 -18.04 -24.07 11.71
CA GLU A 267 -16.71 -23.65 11.23
C GLU A 267 -16.77 -23.01 9.84
N PHE A 268 -17.66 -23.48 8.96
CA PHE A 268 -17.83 -22.90 7.62
C PHE A 268 -18.20 -21.41 7.67
N GLU A 269 -19.19 -21.02 8.47
CA GLU A 269 -19.60 -19.63 8.66
C GLU A 269 -18.47 -18.80 9.28
N LYS A 270 -17.76 -19.35 10.27
CA LYS A 270 -16.62 -18.66 10.90
C LYS A 270 -15.53 -18.35 9.88
N ASP A 271 -15.21 -19.31 9.02
CA ASP A 271 -14.21 -19.17 7.97
C ASP A 271 -14.68 -18.25 6.84
N PHE A 272 -15.97 -18.28 6.49
CA PHE A 272 -16.55 -17.36 5.52
C PHE A 272 -16.37 -15.90 5.94
N TYR A 273 -16.81 -15.52 7.14
CA TYR A 273 -16.67 -14.13 7.60
C TYR A 273 -15.22 -13.71 7.83
N LYS A 274 -14.34 -14.65 8.21
CA LYS A 274 -12.89 -14.42 8.25
C LYS A 274 -12.33 -14.14 6.86
N LEU A 275 -12.74 -14.90 5.85
CA LEU A 275 -12.32 -14.72 4.47
C LEU A 275 -12.81 -13.37 3.93
N MET A 276 -14.05 -12.97 4.22
CA MET A 276 -14.60 -11.68 3.77
C MET A 276 -13.78 -10.47 4.28
N ASN A 277 -13.22 -10.55 5.49
CA ASN A 277 -12.31 -9.53 6.00
C ASN A 277 -10.93 -9.58 5.31
N ASN A 278 -10.33 -10.76 5.23
CA ASN A 278 -8.98 -10.92 4.66
C ASN A 278 -8.92 -10.66 3.15
N ALA A 279 -9.99 -10.99 2.41
CA ALA A 279 -10.07 -10.79 0.97
C ALA A 279 -10.08 -9.31 0.59
N VAL A 280 -10.75 -8.46 1.38
CA VAL A 280 -10.73 -7.01 1.18
C VAL A 280 -9.32 -6.47 1.31
N PHE A 281 -8.60 -6.84 2.38
CA PHE A 281 -7.19 -6.46 2.55
C PHE A 281 -6.32 -6.89 1.36
N GLY A 282 -6.44 -8.16 0.97
CA GLY A 282 -5.68 -8.72 -0.14
C GLY A 282 -5.95 -7.99 -1.45
N LYS A 283 -7.21 -7.61 -1.69
CA LYS A 283 -7.61 -6.92 -2.92
C LYS A 283 -7.15 -5.46 -2.94
N THR A 284 -7.22 -4.74 -1.82
CA THR A 284 -6.76 -3.34 -1.74
C THR A 284 -5.24 -3.21 -1.82
N MET A 285 -4.51 -4.26 -1.43
CA MET A 285 -3.04 -4.31 -1.47
C MET A 285 -2.49 -5.07 -2.68
N GLU A 286 -3.36 -5.46 -3.61
CA GLU A 286 -2.99 -6.28 -4.75
C GLU A 286 -2.06 -5.52 -5.70
N ASN A 287 -0.92 -6.16 -6.02
CA ASN A 287 0.01 -5.64 -7.03
C ASN A 287 -0.20 -6.42 -8.33
N VAL A 288 -1.05 -5.86 -9.21
CA VAL A 288 -1.42 -6.49 -10.49
C VAL A 288 -0.18 -6.79 -11.35
N GLN A 289 0.88 -5.98 -11.26
CA GLN A 289 2.13 -6.16 -12.00
C GLN A 289 2.90 -7.45 -11.65
N LYS A 290 2.62 -8.11 -10.51
CA LYS A 290 3.24 -9.40 -10.13
C LYS A 290 2.52 -10.61 -10.71
N ARG A 291 1.36 -10.45 -11.36
CA ARG A 291 0.62 -11.56 -11.98
C ARG A 291 1.28 -12.07 -13.27
N MET A 292 2.33 -11.39 -13.74
CA MET A 292 3.15 -11.85 -14.85
C MET A 292 4.18 -12.87 -14.36
N ASN A 293 3.89 -14.16 -14.51
CA ASN A 293 4.95 -15.15 -14.60
C ASN A 293 5.73 -14.86 -15.89
N LEU A 294 7.00 -14.47 -15.74
CA LEU A 294 7.97 -14.38 -16.83
C LEU A 294 8.24 -15.78 -17.42
#